data_AF-A0A7C4WBY7-F1
#
_entry.id   AF-A0A7C4WBY7-F1
#
_cell.length_a   1.000
_cell.length_b   1.000
_cell.length_c   1.000
_cell.angle_alpha   90.00
_cell.angle_beta   90.00
_cell.angle_gamma   90.00
#
_symmetry.space_group_name_H-M   'P 1'
#
loop_
_entity.id
_entity.type
_entity.pdbx_description
1 polymer ?
#
loop_
_entity_poly.entity_id
_entity_poly.type
_entity_poly.pdbx_seq_one_letter_code
_entity_poly.pdbx_strand_id
1 'polypeptide(L)'
;MVSSEMLAKTRVETVEELEKSYLKRADWEIVENANTNFSYSNFRNYLFEKLVETPSVLSSYLPPDSVEAHYRGNIHIHKLPDSLWIPYCIGWSYRRILEKGLKTPSVVSRPARHFDTAVSHLANFFFMAAQEFTGAQATSAFDLYTAPFVARDRLSHDRVKQALQAMLFELNYPARAGYQSPFTNITLVLD
;
A
#
# COMPACT_ATOMS: atom_id res chain seq x y z
N MET A 1 -18.03 37.50 -4.06
CA MET A 1 -16.81 37.11 -3.32
C MET A 1 -17.24 36.46 -2.03
N VAL A 2 -17.04 35.16 -1.87
CA VAL A 2 -17.24 34.50 -0.57
C VAL A 2 -16.07 34.92 0.33
N SER A 3 -16.34 35.40 1.54
CA SER A 3 -15.27 35.82 2.45
C SER A 3 -14.43 34.63 2.90
N SER A 4 -13.15 34.85 3.20
CA SER A 4 -12.24 33.83 3.73
C SER A 4 -12.78 33.16 5.01
N GLU A 5 -13.48 33.93 5.85
CA GLU A 5 -14.13 33.44 7.07
C GLU A 5 -15.30 32.49 6.77
N MET A 6 -16.11 32.80 5.75
CA MET A 6 -17.19 31.90 5.31
C MET A 6 -16.63 30.57 4.80
N LEU A 7 -15.57 30.61 3.97
CA LEU A 7 -14.91 29.41 3.46
C LEU A 7 -14.29 28.57 4.58
N ALA A 8 -13.68 29.21 5.58
CA ALA A 8 -13.12 28.53 6.74
C ALA A 8 -14.22 27.84 7.56
N LYS A 9 -15.35 28.51 7.79
CA LYS A 9 -16.50 27.96 8.51
C LYS A 9 -17.10 26.75 7.79
N THR A 10 -17.32 26.85 6.48
CA THR A 10 -17.85 25.73 5.67
C THR A 10 -16.91 24.51 5.71
N ARG A 11 -15.59 24.71 5.67
CA ARG A 11 -14.62 23.62 5.77
C ARG A 11 -14.66 22.91 7.14
N VAL A 12 -14.79 23.67 8.23
CA VAL A 12 -14.92 23.10 9.58
C VAL A 12 -16.19 22.25 9.68
N GLU A 13 -17.32 22.79 9.21
CA GLU A 13 -18.59 22.07 9.19
C GLU A 13 -18.50 20.76 8.38
N THR A 14 -17.83 20.78 7.22
CA THR A 14 -17.61 19.57 6.40
C THR A 14 -16.80 18.49 7.13
N VAL A 15 -15.72 18.85 7.83
CA VAL A 15 -14.90 17.86 8.55
C VAL A 15 -15.69 17.23 9.71
N GLU A 16 -16.42 18.03 10.48
CA GLU A 16 -17.26 17.52 11.57
C GLU A 16 -18.37 16.59 11.07
N GLU A 17 -18.98 16.89 9.92
CA GLU A 17 -20.00 16.05 9.29
C GLU A 17 -19.42 14.71 8.83
N LEU A 18 -18.26 14.72 8.17
CA LEU A 18 -17.57 13.51 7.73
C LEU A 18 -17.12 12.66 8.91
N GLU A 19 -16.63 13.27 9.99
CA GLU A 19 -16.32 12.56 11.24
C GLU A 19 -17.57 11.89 11.82
N LYS A 20 -18.68 12.62 11.96
CA LYS A 20 -19.95 12.06 12.46
C LYS A 20 -20.45 10.93 11.57
N SER A 21 -20.34 11.06 10.25
CA SER A 21 -20.71 10.01 9.28
C SER A 21 -19.86 8.75 9.48
N TYR A 22 -18.53 8.94 9.57
CA TYR A 22 -17.59 7.85 9.77
C TYR A 22 -17.86 7.11 11.08
N LEU A 23 -17.94 7.84 12.20
CA LEU A 23 -18.19 7.26 13.53
C LEU A 23 -19.51 6.50 13.62
N LYS A 24 -20.55 6.96 12.91
CA LYS A 24 -21.86 6.29 12.85
C LYS A 24 -21.93 5.16 11.83
N ARG A 25 -20.88 4.96 11.01
CA ARG A 25 -20.88 4.06 9.85
C ARG A 25 -22.09 4.31 8.93
N ALA A 26 -22.44 5.58 8.76
CA ALA A 26 -23.62 5.98 8.01
C ALA A 26 -23.40 5.95 6.48
N ASP A 27 -22.13 6.00 6.06
CA ASP A 27 -21.73 5.93 4.66
C ASP A 27 -21.27 4.52 4.28
N TRP A 28 -21.72 4.03 3.13
CA TRP A 28 -21.37 2.70 2.63
C TRP A 28 -19.92 2.63 2.15
N GLU A 29 -19.31 3.75 1.75
CA GLU A 29 -17.91 3.79 1.30
C GLU A 29 -16.93 3.40 2.41
N ILE A 30 -17.34 3.55 3.68
CA ILE A 30 -16.57 3.11 4.86
C ILE A 30 -16.28 1.59 4.80
N VAL A 31 -17.14 0.83 4.13
CA VAL A 31 -17.04 -0.63 3.98
C VAL A 31 -16.89 -1.09 2.53
N GLU A 32 -16.59 -0.17 1.60
CA GLU A 32 -16.36 -0.51 0.18
C GLU A 32 -15.20 -1.49 0.04
N ASN A 33 -14.10 -1.24 0.76
CA ASN A 33 -12.97 -2.14 0.83
C ASN A 33 -13.10 -3.08 2.04
N ALA A 34 -13.48 -4.34 1.77
CA ALA A 34 -13.64 -5.39 2.78
C ALA A 34 -12.36 -5.69 3.61
N ASN A 35 -11.18 -5.25 3.16
CA ASN A 35 -9.93 -5.44 3.89
C ASN A 35 -9.62 -4.29 4.87
N THR A 36 -10.42 -3.23 4.87
CA THR A 36 -10.23 -2.10 5.79
C THR A 36 -10.94 -2.33 7.11
N ASN A 37 -10.31 -1.87 8.19
CA ASN A 37 -10.90 -1.90 9.52
C ASN A 37 -11.31 -0.51 9.97
N PHE A 38 -12.45 -0.43 10.67
CA PHE A 38 -12.84 0.77 11.38
C PHE A 38 -11.75 1.17 12.38
N SER A 39 -11.05 2.25 12.07
CA SER A 39 -9.87 2.72 12.79
C SER A 39 -9.61 4.19 12.50
N TYR A 40 -8.73 4.82 13.29
CA TYR A 40 -8.25 6.17 12.98
C TYR A 40 -7.50 6.23 11.64
N SER A 41 -6.75 5.18 11.29
CA SER A 41 -6.05 5.14 10.01
C SER A 41 -7.03 5.09 8.84
N ASN A 42 -8.13 4.33 8.94
CA ASN A 42 -9.14 4.29 7.89
C ASN A 42 -9.98 5.58 7.85
N PHE A 43 -10.20 6.23 9.00
CA PHE A 43 -10.85 7.54 9.05
C PHE A 43 -10.10 8.58 8.21
N ARG A 44 -8.77 8.58 8.29
CA ARG A 44 -7.93 9.48 7.47
C ARG A 44 -8.10 9.23 5.98
N ASN A 45 -8.19 7.96 5.56
CA ASN A 45 -8.44 7.60 4.15
C ASN A 45 -9.83 8.07 3.72
N TYR A 46 -10.85 7.73 4.50
CA TYR A 46 -12.23 8.14 4.22
C TYR A 46 -12.36 9.68 4.09
N LEU A 47 -11.72 10.44 4.99
CA LEU A 47 -11.70 11.89 4.89
C LEU A 47 -11.00 12.37 3.61
N PHE A 48 -9.87 11.76 3.26
CA PHE A 48 -9.13 12.09 2.05
C PHE A 48 -9.94 11.78 0.78
N GLU A 49 -10.53 10.60 0.69
CA GLU A 49 -11.43 10.15 -0.39
C GLU A 49 -12.57 11.15 -0.58
N LYS A 50 -13.32 11.45 0.48
CA LYS A 50 -14.47 12.38 0.41
C LYS A 50 -14.11 13.80 0.01
N LEU A 51 -12.90 14.26 0.31
CA LEU A 51 -12.43 15.60 -0.07
C LEU A 51 -11.91 15.64 -1.52
N VAL A 52 -11.34 14.55 -2.01
CA VAL A 52 -10.66 14.52 -3.32
C VAL A 52 -11.53 13.94 -4.42
N GLU A 53 -12.34 12.91 -4.14
CA GLU A 53 -13.23 12.25 -5.10
C GLU A 53 -14.52 13.05 -5.35
N THR A 54 -14.34 14.31 -5.70
CA THR A 54 -15.43 15.17 -6.18
C THR A 54 -15.22 15.47 -7.66
N PRO A 55 -16.30 15.61 -8.47
CA PRO A 55 -16.15 15.89 -9.89
C PRO A 55 -15.30 17.13 -10.18
N SER A 56 -15.39 18.16 -9.32
CA SER A 56 -14.64 19.41 -9.45
C SER A 56 -13.14 19.22 -9.24
N VAL A 57 -12.73 18.44 -8.23
CA VAL A 57 -11.31 18.16 -7.97
C VAL A 57 -10.78 17.20 -9.03
N LEU A 58 -11.47 16.10 -9.31
CA LEU A 58 -11.05 15.11 -10.30
C LEU A 58 -10.88 15.73 -11.70
N SER A 59 -11.76 16.65 -12.11
CA SER A 59 -11.65 17.35 -13.40
C SER A 59 -10.45 18.29 -13.53
N SER A 60 -9.76 18.60 -12.42
CA SER A 60 -8.49 19.34 -12.45
C SER A 60 -7.28 18.44 -12.76
N TYR A 61 -7.42 17.12 -12.58
CA TYR A 61 -6.36 16.13 -12.83
C TYR A 61 -6.63 15.26 -14.07
N LEU A 62 -7.91 15.00 -14.37
CA LEU A 62 -8.35 14.07 -15.40
C LEU A 62 -9.24 14.80 -16.43
N PRO A 63 -9.33 14.28 -17.68
CA PRO A 63 -10.25 14.83 -18.67
C PRO A 63 -11.70 14.87 -18.13
N PRO A 64 -12.41 16.00 -18.23
CA PRO A 64 -13.78 16.13 -17.70
C PRO A 64 -14.74 15.06 -18.21
N ASP A 65 -14.66 14.70 -19.49
CA ASP A 65 -15.50 13.64 -20.08
C ASP A 65 -15.26 12.27 -19.44
N SER A 66 -14.02 11.96 -19.04
CA SER A 66 -13.68 10.73 -18.32
C SER A 66 -14.23 10.73 -16.89
N VAL A 67 -14.17 11.89 -16.22
CA VAL A 67 -14.74 12.06 -14.87
C VAL A 67 -16.26 11.87 -14.93
N GLU A 68 -16.93 12.51 -15.88
CA GLU A 68 -18.37 12.35 -16.05
C GLU A 68 -18.76 10.91 -16.41
N ALA A 69 -18.01 10.25 -17.30
CA ALA A 69 -18.23 8.84 -17.62
C ALA A 69 -18.06 7.93 -16.38
N HIS A 70 -17.13 8.26 -15.47
CA HIS A 70 -16.95 7.54 -14.21
C HIS A 70 -18.15 7.69 -13.27
N TYR A 71 -18.61 8.92 -13.03
CA TYR A 71 -19.77 9.17 -12.15
C TYR A 71 -21.10 8.67 -12.73
N ARG A 72 -21.21 8.60 -14.06
CA ARG A 72 -22.35 7.96 -14.74
C ARG A 72 -22.30 6.44 -14.73
N GLY A 73 -21.19 5.83 -14.27
CA GLY A 73 -20.99 4.38 -14.27
C GLY A 73 -20.69 3.77 -15.64
N ASN A 74 -20.38 4.60 -16.65
CA ASN A 74 -20.00 4.12 -17.99
C ASN A 74 -18.60 3.50 -17.99
N ILE A 75 -17.71 4.00 -17.13
CA ILE A 75 -16.38 3.44 -16.87
C ILE A 75 -16.11 3.43 -15.35
N HIS A 76 -15.13 2.64 -14.92
CA HIS A 76 -14.61 2.70 -13.56
C HIS A 76 -13.12 3.05 -13.57
N ILE A 77 -12.78 4.21 -13.01
CA ILE A 77 -11.39 4.63 -12.83
C ILE A 77 -10.91 4.03 -11.52
N HIS A 78 -10.06 3.02 -11.61
CA HIS A 78 -9.62 2.27 -10.45
C HIS A 78 -8.74 3.09 -9.51
N LYS A 79 -8.88 2.83 -8.20
CA LYS A 79 -7.99 3.35 -7.16
C LYS A 79 -7.95 4.88 -7.10
N LEU A 80 -9.05 5.54 -7.46
CA LEU A 80 -9.21 6.91 -7.00
C LEU A 80 -9.26 6.92 -5.45
N PRO A 81 -8.88 8.06 -4.83
CA PRO A 81 -8.17 9.17 -5.45
C PRO A 81 -6.65 8.90 -5.58
N ASP A 82 -6.11 7.90 -4.91
CA ASP A 82 -4.66 7.67 -4.79
C ASP A 82 -3.94 7.55 -6.15
N SER A 83 -4.59 6.95 -7.14
CA SER A 83 -4.08 6.76 -8.51
C SER A 83 -3.79 8.06 -9.26
N LEU A 84 -4.25 9.21 -8.75
CA LEU A 84 -3.85 10.52 -9.26
C LEU A 84 -2.37 10.84 -9.00
N TRP A 85 -1.76 10.21 -7.98
CA TRP A 85 -0.39 10.52 -7.54
C TRP A 85 0.54 9.32 -7.53
N ILE A 86 0.03 8.13 -7.19
CA ILE A 86 0.86 6.94 -7.04
C ILE A 86 0.44 5.81 -7.99
N PRO A 87 1.41 5.03 -8.49
CA PRO A 87 1.15 3.92 -9.41
C PRO A 87 0.32 2.79 -8.79
N TYR A 88 -0.19 1.91 -9.66
CA TYR A 88 -0.99 0.76 -9.24
C TYR A 88 -0.14 -0.35 -8.62
N CYS A 89 0.48 -1.22 -9.42
CA CYS A 89 1.22 -2.38 -8.96
C CYS A 89 2.55 -2.52 -9.70
N ILE A 90 3.48 -3.30 -9.13
CA ILE A 90 4.80 -3.50 -9.73
C ILE A 90 5.46 -4.81 -9.26
N GLY A 91 6.22 -5.41 -10.18
CA GLY A 91 7.16 -6.50 -9.89
C GLY A 91 8.58 -5.96 -9.69
N TRP A 92 9.19 -6.29 -8.56
CA TRP A 92 10.50 -5.80 -8.15
C TRP A 92 11.61 -6.81 -8.43
N SER A 93 12.79 -6.29 -8.80
CA SER A 93 13.99 -7.11 -8.95
C SER A 93 14.58 -7.45 -7.59
N TYR A 94 14.38 -8.69 -7.12
CA TYR A 94 14.99 -9.11 -5.85
C TYR A 94 16.51 -9.06 -5.88
N ARG A 95 17.12 -9.41 -7.03
CA ARG A 95 18.55 -9.21 -7.28
C ARG A 95 19.04 -7.82 -6.90
N ARG A 96 18.35 -6.76 -7.36
CA ARG A 96 18.73 -5.39 -7.06
C ARG A 96 18.62 -5.07 -5.58
N ILE A 97 17.59 -5.58 -4.89
CA ILE A 97 17.43 -5.42 -3.44
C ILE A 97 18.60 -6.09 -2.71
N LEU A 98 19.00 -7.29 -3.13
CA LEU A 98 20.14 -8.01 -2.55
C LEU A 98 21.48 -7.31 -2.80
N GLU A 99 21.71 -6.82 -4.03
CA GLU A 99 22.96 -6.14 -4.42
C GLU A 99 23.11 -4.75 -3.78
N LYS A 100 22.01 -4.02 -3.59
CA LYS A 100 22.03 -2.64 -3.10
C LYS A 100 21.77 -2.51 -1.61
N GLY A 101 21.16 -3.52 -0.99
CA GLY A 101 20.56 -3.39 0.33
C GLY A 101 19.33 -2.47 0.31
N LEU A 102 18.93 -1.98 1.48
CA LEU A 102 17.82 -1.04 1.62
C LEU A 102 18.36 0.35 1.93
N LYS A 103 17.92 1.35 1.17
CA LYS A 103 18.33 2.74 1.36
C LYS A 103 17.09 3.60 1.47
N THR A 104 16.87 4.16 2.65
CA THR A 104 15.79 5.11 2.94
C THR A 104 16.41 6.44 3.40
N PRO A 105 15.63 7.52 3.50
CA PRO A 105 16.12 8.78 4.05
C PRO A 105 16.64 8.68 5.49
N SER A 106 16.09 7.77 6.31
CA SER A 106 16.40 7.65 7.74
C SER A 106 17.32 6.48 8.09
N VAL A 107 17.24 5.36 7.36
CA VAL A 107 17.96 4.11 7.64
C VAL A 107 18.56 3.52 6.37
N VAL A 108 19.80 3.04 6.48
CA VAL A 108 20.51 2.36 5.40
C VAL A 108 20.99 0.99 5.86
N SER A 109 20.46 -0.06 5.24
CA SER A 109 20.90 -1.45 5.41
C SER A 109 21.82 -1.85 4.27
N ARG A 110 23.03 -2.33 4.60
CA ARG A 110 23.97 -2.88 3.61
C ARG A 110 23.42 -4.17 2.99
N PRO A 111 23.89 -4.60 1.81
CA PRO A 111 23.54 -5.90 1.21
C PRO A 111 23.52 -7.07 2.21
N ALA A 112 22.49 -7.91 2.11
CA ALA A 112 22.33 -9.07 2.98
C ALA A 112 23.51 -10.05 2.81
N ARG A 113 23.92 -10.68 3.91
CA ARG A 113 25.00 -11.70 3.92
C ARG A 113 24.53 -13.09 4.36
N HIS A 114 23.36 -13.16 4.98
CA HIS A 114 22.75 -14.37 5.53
C HIS A 114 21.29 -14.47 5.07
N PHE A 115 20.76 -15.70 5.05
CA PHE A 115 19.43 -16.00 4.51
C PHE A 115 18.32 -15.21 5.22
N ASP A 116 18.34 -15.17 6.55
CA ASP A 116 17.36 -14.44 7.36
C ASP A 116 17.31 -12.94 7.02
N THR A 117 18.47 -12.33 6.82
CA THR A 117 18.61 -10.91 6.46
C THR A 117 18.12 -10.67 5.02
N ALA A 118 18.40 -11.60 4.10
CA ALA A 118 17.91 -11.52 2.72
C ALA A 118 16.38 -11.56 2.67
N VAL A 119 15.76 -12.45 3.44
CA VAL A 119 14.31 -12.57 3.60
C VAL A 119 13.72 -11.32 4.25
N SER A 120 14.30 -10.86 5.35
CA SER A 120 13.86 -9.64 6.06
C SER A 120 13.97 -8.39 5.19
N HIS A 121 15.02 -8.27 4.36
CA HIS A 121 15.13 -7.15 3.41
C HIS A 121 13.97 -7.11 2.42
N LEU A 122 13.54 -8.27 1.92
CA LEU A 122 12.42 -8.34 0.99
C LEU A 122 11.10 -7.95 1.68
N ALA A 123 10.85 -8.47 2.88
CA ALA A 123 9.65 -8.13 3.65
C ALA A 123 9.59 -6.62 3.97
N ASN A 124 10.68 -6.05 4.49
CA ASN A 124 10.79 -4.62 4.74
C ASN A 124 10.62 -3.78 3.47
N PHE A 125 11.20 -4.24 2.36
CA PHE A 125 11.03 -3.58 1.08
C PHE A 125 9.56 -3.55 0.64
N PHE A 126 8.83 -4.66 0.76
CA PHE A 126 7.41 -4.70 0.45
C PHE A 126 6.58 -3.76 1.34
N PHE A 127 6.89 -3.66 2.63
CA PHE A 127 6.21 -2.69 3.50
C PHE A 127 6.41 -1.25 3.04
N MET A 128 7.65 -0.88 2.70
CA MET A 128 7.94 0.48 2.21
C MET A 128 7.25 0.73 0.86
N ALA A 129 7.37 -0.20 -0.08
CA ALA A 129 6.77 -0.07 -1.40
C ALA A 129 5.24 0.00 -1.34
N ALA A 130 4.60 -0.74 -0.42
CA ALA A 130 3.14 -0.74 -0.27
C ALA A 130 2.56 0.61 0.19
N GLN A 131 3.38 1.54 0.68
CA GLN A 131 2.95 2.92 0.99
C GLN A 131 2.98 3.85 -0.22
N GLU A 132 3.72 3.48 -1.27
CA GLU A 132 3.93 4.30 -2.47
C GLU A 132 3.21 3.75 -3.71
N PHE A 133 2.35 2.74 -3.50
CA PHE A 133 1.60 2.03 -4.54
C PHE A 133 0.20 1.66 -4.02
N THR A 134 -0.79 1.67 -4.90
CA THR A 134 -2.19 1.36 -4.53
C THR A 134 -2.53 -0.13 -4.61
N GLY A 135 -1.68 -0.92 -5.26
CA GLY A 135 -1.88 -2.33 -5.56
C GLY A 135 -0.70 -3.22 -5.14
N ALA A 136 -0.63 -4.39 -5.78
CA ALA A 136 0.24 -5.49 -5.36
C ALA A 136 1.74 -5.20 -5.57
N GLN A 137 2.55 -5.70 -4.64
CA GLN A 137 4.00 -5.67 -4.67
C GLN A 137 4.53 -7.09 -4.89
N ALA A 138 5.14 -7.33 -6.04
CA ALA A 138 5.54 -8.67 -6.44
C ALA A 138 7.06 -8.84 -6.51
N THR A 139 7.52 -10.08 -6.37
CA THR A 139 8.85 -10.51 -6.77
C THR A 139 8.83 -11.93 -7.33
N SER A 140 9.83 -12.27 -8.14
CA SER A 140 9.95 -13.58 -8.77
C SER A 140 11.34 -14.19 -8.57
N ALA A 141 11.43 -15.51 -8.75
CA ALA A 141 12.64 -16.30 -8.58
C ALA A 141 13.23 -16.17 -7.16
N PHE A 142 12.35 -16.12 -6.16
CA PHE A 142 12.76 -15.96 -4.75
C PHE A 142 13.66 -17.12 -4.28
N ASP A 143 13.28 -18.34 -4.62
CA ASP A 143 14.06 -19.57 -4.43
C ASP A 143 15.44 -19.46 -5.06
N LEU A 144 15.53 -19.08 -6.33
CA LEU A 144 16.79 -18.95 -7.05
C LEU A 144 17.74 -17.94 -6.38
N TYR A 145 17.22 -16.78 -5.96
CA TYR A 145 18.04 -15.74 -5.34
C TYR A 145 18.40 -16.03 -3.89
N THR A 146 17.59 -16.80 -3.16
CA THR A 146 17.89 -17.14 -1.75
C THR A 146 18.69 -18.42 -1.58
N ALA A 147 18.65 -19.35 -2.53
CA ALA A 147 19.38 -20.63 -2.46
C ALA A 147 20.88 -20.48 -2.16
N PRO A 148 21.63 -19.51 -2.73
CA PRO A 148 23.04 -19.31 -2.38
C PRO A 148 23.28 -18.96 -0.91
N PHE A 149 22.34 -18.25 -0.26
CA PHE A 149 22.42 -17.93 1.16
C PHE A 149 22.19 -19.17 2.02
N VAL A 150 21.18 -19.98 1.67
CA VAL A 150 20.89 -21.26 2.33
C VAL A 150 22.11 -22.20 2.28
N ALA A 151 22.72 -22.34 1.10
CA ALA A 151 23.90 -23.18 0.90
C ALA A 151 25.12 -22.66 1.68
N ARG A 152 25.37 -21.34 1.63
CA ARG A 152 26.46 -20.70 2.36
C ARG A 152 26.34 -20.87 3.87
N ASP A 153 25.15 -20.62 4.40
CA ASP A 153 24.86 -20.70 5.83
C ASP A 153 24.68 -22.15 6.33
N ARG A 154 24.69 -23.14 5.40
CA ARG A 154 24.49 -24.57 5.67
C ARG A 154 23.20 -24.84 6.46
N LEU A 155 22.12 -24.16 6.10
CA LEU A 155 20.87 -24.23 6.85
C LEU A 155 20.19 -25.58 6.66
N SER A 156 19.68 -26.12 7.77
CA SER A 156 18.73 -27.24 7.71
C SER A 156 17.38 -26.76 7.20
N HIS A 157 16.57 -27.72 6.73
CA HIS A 157 15.18 -27.49 6.37
C HIS A 157 14.41 -26.71 7.45
N ASP A 158 14.58 -27.07 8.72
CA ASP A 158 13.86 -26.44 9.82
C ASP A 158 14.23 -24.97 10.02
N ARG A 159 15.50 -24.61 9.77
CA ARG A 159 15.95 -23.21 9.81
C ARG A 159 15.38 -22.39 8.65
N VAL A 160 15.32 -22.98 7.46
CA VAL A 160 14.69 -22.34 6.30
C VAL A 160 13.20 -22.13 6.56
N LYS A 161 12.50 -23.19 7.00
CA LYS A 161 11.08 -23.15 7.36
C LYS A 161 10.78 -22.09 8.41
N GLN A 162 11.61 -21.97 9.45
CA GLN A 162 11.40 -20.99 10.51
C GLN A 162 11.51 -19.54 9.98
N ALA A 163 12.48 -19.26 9.12
CA ALA A 163 12.65 -17.93 8.55
C ALA A 163 11.52 -17.59 7.55
N LEU A 164 11.05 -18.55 6.75
CA LEU A 164 9.89 -18.33 5.88
C LEU A 164 8.58 -18.20 6.69
N GLN A 165 8.44 -18.93 7.80
CA GLN A 165 7.32 -18.74 8.73
C GLN A 165 7.33 -17.33 9.32
N ALA A 166 8.49 -16.81 9.73
CA ALA A 166 8.62 -15.44 10.21
C ALA A 166 8.19 -14.43 9.14
N MET A 167 8.68 -14.59 7.90
CA MET A 167 8.28 -13.75 6.76
C MET A 167 6.76 -13.79 6.52
N LEU A 168 6.15 -14.98 6.58
CA LEU A 168 4.71 -15.14 6.40
C LEU A 168 3.95 -14.33 7.45
N PHE A 169 4.31 -14.45 8.73
CA PHE A 169 3.64 -13.69 9.79
C PHE A 169 3.88 -12.20 9.65
N GLU A 170 5.12 -11.77 9.39
CA GLU A 170 5.46 -10.37 9.15
C GLU A 170 4.56 -9.78 8.06
N LEU A 171 4.56 -10.34 6.85
CA LEU A 171 3.78 -9.82 5.72
C LEU A 171 2.26 -9.82 5.92
N ASN A 172 1.76 -10.57 6.92
CA ASN A 172 0.35 -10.58 7.26
C ASN A 172 -0.02 -9.59 8.38
N TYR A 173 0.95 -8.92 9.02
CA TYR A 173 0.63 -7.82 9.93
C TYR A 173 0.12 -6.57 9.17
N PRO A 174 -0.86 -5.86 9.73
CA PRO A 174 -1.45 -4.68 9.09
C PRO A 174 -0.46 -3.50 9.15
N ALA A 175 0.04 -3.09 7.99
CA ALA A 175 1.04 -2.03 7.85
C ALA A 175 0.64 -0.92 6.87
N ARG A 176 -0.42 -1.11 6.08
CA ARG A 176 -0.99 -0.08 5.21
C ARG A 176 -2.11 0.69 5.89
N ALA A 177 -2.41 1.85 5.34
CA ALA A 177 -3.52 2.67 5.79
C ALA A 177 -4.85 1.87 5.79
N GLY A 178 -5.61 2.05 6.85
CA GLY A 178 -6.83 1.28 7.12
C GLY A 178 -6.60 -0.09 7.77
N TYR A 179 -5.42 -0.30 8.38
CA TYR A 179 -5.02 -1.57 8.99
C TYR A 179 -5.09 -2.75 8.00
N GLN A 180 -4.63 -2.50 6.78
CA GLN A 180 -4.50 -3.52 5.74
C GLN A 180 -3.09 -4.12 5.76
N SER A 181 -2.99 -5.42 5.54
CA SER A 181 -1.70 -6.06 5.24
C SER A 181 -1.27 -5.68 3.81
N PRO A 182 0.04 -5.56 3.52
CA PRO A 182 0.49 -5.30 2.17
C PRO A 182 0.10 -6.46 1.25
N PHE A 183 -0.47 -6.14 0.08
CA PHE A 183 -0.76 -7.16 -0.92
C PHE A 183 0.55 -7.56 -1.62
N THR A 184 1.07 -8.73 -1.29
CA THR A 184 2.36 -9.22 -1.78
C THR A 184 2.24 -10.52 -2.59
N ASN A 185 3.08 -10.66 -3.61
CA ASN A 185 3.19 -11.88 -4.41
C ASN A 185 4.66 -12.32 -4.49
N ILE A 186 4.93 -13.57 -4.16
CA ILE A 186 6.27 -14.16 -4.25
C ILE A 186 6.17 -15.37 -5.15
N THR A 187 6.91 -15.36 -6.26
CA THR A 187 6.96 -16.49 -7.21
C THR A 187 8.23 -17.30 -7.00
N LEU A 188 8.06 -18.62 -6.89
CA LEU A 188 9.14 -19.60 -6.96
C LEU A 188 9.25 -20.11 -8.40
N VAL A 189 10.46 -20.31 -8.91
CA VAL A 189 10.67 -20.83 -10.27
C VAL A 189 10.75 -22.35 -10.32
N LEU A 190 11.14 -23.01 -9.22
CA LEU A 190 11.15 -24.47 -9.04
C LEU A 190 11.83 -25.22 -10.20
N ASP A 191 13.04 -24.79 -10.55
CA ASP A 191 13.90 -25.46 -11.56
C ASP A 191 14.65 -26.66 -10.96
#